data_AF-A0A0G2FPP2-F1
#
_entry.id   AF-A0A0G2FPP2-F1
#
_cell.length_a   1.000
_cell.length_b   1.000
_cell.length_c   1.000
_cell.angle_alpha   90.00
_cell.angle_beta   90.00
_cell.angle_gamma   90.00
#
_symmetry.space_group_name_H-M   'P 1'
#
loop_
_entity.id
_entity.type
_entity.pdbx_description
1 polymer ?
#
loop_
_entity_poly.entity_id
_entity_poly.type
_entity_poly.pdbx_seq_one_letter_code
_entity_poly.pdbx_strand_id
1 'polypeptide(L)'
;MLKRTGSLSSGSVLLAGDDAASNGMSSPQAVASQQSEQLPYFKDYYSQDEIHPADRVAVLWAYQPRAADEFALERGDMLKVVGIWDDGWATGVMVDERAEEWEARRQQQRDSGVSNTSGRGRDLSPPASGEIKAFPLVCVCLPEHWRKTIDSDTSTEAASSAHQR
;
A
#
# COMPACT_ATOMS: atom_id res chain seq x y z
N MET A 1 -10.28 -6.53 43.99
CA MET A 1 -8.94 -5.88 43.88
C MET A 1 -7.90 -6.81 44.49
N LEU A 2 -7.14 -7.53 43.66
CA LEU A 2 -6.03 -8.38 44.15
C LEU A 2 -4.70 -7.83 43.61
N LYS A 3 -3.92 -7.23 44.52
CA LYS A 3 -2.51 -6.84 44.32
C LYS A 3 -1.66 -8.10 44.33
N ARG A 4 -0.76 -8.26 43.35
CA ARG A 4 0.31 -9.27 43.39
C ARG A 4 1.65 -8.57 43.57
N THR A 5 2.19 -8.67 44.77
CA THR A 5 3.59 -8.39 45.13
C THR A 5 4.41 -9.67 44.95
N GLY A 6 5.61 -9.56 44.38
CA GLY A 6 6.58 -10.66 44.33
C GLY A 6 7.94 -10.17 43.90
N SER A 7 8.76 -9.81 44.89
CA SER A 7 10.21 -9.55 44.76
C SER A 7 10.95 -10.87 44.97
N LEU A 8 12.00 -11.16 44.20
CA LEU A 8 13.16 -11.93 44.68
C LEU A 8 14.42 -11.54 43.87
N SER A 9 15.37 -10.96 44.59
CA SER A 9 16.76 -10.73 44.17
C SER A 9 17.52 -12.05 44.00
N SER A 10 18.54 -12.04 43.15
CA SER A 10 19.71 -12.90 43.30
C SER A 10 20.95 -12.10 42.95
N GLY A 11 21.71 -11.74 43.98
CA GLY A 11 23.05 -11.18 43.83
C GLY A 11 24.07 -12.32 43.74
N SER A 12 25.10 -12.13 42.93
CA SER A 12 26.39 -12.77 43.11
C SER A 12 27.48 -11.83 42.61
N VAL A 13 28.17 -11.26 43.59
CA VAL A 13 29.50 -10.64 43.53
C VAL A 13 30.54 -11.76 43.40
N LEU A 14 31.56 -11.69 42.55
CA LEU A 14 32.97 -11.27 42.80
C LEU A 14 33.78 -11.86 41.61
N LEU A 15 34.98 -11.44 41.17
CA LEU A 15 35.84 -10.26 41.23
C LEU A 15 37.06 -10.62 40.34
N ALA A 16 37.67 -9.62 39.71
CA ALA A 16 39.06 -9.56 39.21
C ALA A 16 39.43 -10.19 37.85
N GLY A 17 39.62 -9.29 36.89
CA GLY A 17 40.59 -9.40 35.80
C GLY A 17 41.07 -7.97 35.48
N ASP A 18 42.31 -7.68 35.84
CA ASP A 18 43.06 -6.47 35.52
C ASP A 18 43.73 -6.65 34.15
N ASP A 19 43.42 -5.79 33.19
CA ASP A 19 44.39 -5.31 32.21
C ASP A 19 43.86 -4.06 31.47
N ALA A 20 44.66 -3.01 31.53
CA ALA A 20 44.43 -1.73 30.89
C ALA A 20 44.89 -1.77 29.42
N ALA A 21 43.96 -1.56 28.49
CA ALA A 21 44.23 -0.93 27.20
C ALA A 21 42.92 -0.47 26.56
N SER A 22 42.58 0.79 26.82
CA SER A 22 41.56 1.56 26.13
C SER A 22 41.81 1.61 24.63
N ASN A 23 41.09 0.82 23.84
CA ASN A 23 40.89 1.09 22.40
C ASN A 23 39.60 0.47 21.82
N GLY A 24 38.53 0.43 22.62
CA GLY A 24 37.19 0.03 22.18
C GLY A 24 36.43 1.19 21.54
N MET A 25 36.84 1.62 20.34
CA MET A 25 35.98 2.43 19.46
C MET A 25 34.92 1.51 18.84
N SER A 26 33.90 1.17 19.62
CA SER A 26 32.68 0.53 19.09
C SER A 26 31.80 1.61 18.44
N SER A 27 31.76 1.56 17.11
CA SER A 27 30.71 2.04 16.20
C SER A 27 30.27 3.51 16.29
N PRO A 28 30.33 4.20 15.15
CA PRO A 28 29.08 4.36 14.41
C PRO A 28 29.32 3.99 12.95
N GLN A 29 29.23 2.69 12.63
CA GLN A 29 28.86 2.35 11.26
C GLN A 29 27.38 2.71 11.14
N ALA A 30 27.11 3.95 10.71
CA ALA A 30 25.82 4.37 10.25
C ALA A 30 25.48 3.57 8.98
N VAL A 31 25.17 2.29 9.16
CA VAL A 31 24.20 1.62 8.31
C VAL A 31 22.86 2.22 8.70
N ALA A 32 22.54 3.38 8.14
CA ALA A 32 21.14 3.71 7.94
C ALA A 32 20.61 2.55 7.09
N SER A 33 19.97 1.59 7.75
CA SER A 33 19.39 0.42 7.14
C SER A 33 18.57 0.90 5.94
N GLN A 34 18.97 0.50 4.73
CA GLN A 34 18.17 0.65 3.51
C GLN A 34 16.98 -0.32 3.55
N GLN A 35 16.34 -0.45 4.71
CA GLN A 35 15.16 -1.27 4.92
C GLN A 35 13.99 -0.31 4.87
N SER A 36 13.23 -0.35 3.78
CA SER A 36 12.00 0.43 3.63
C SER A 36 11.07 0.15 4.81
N GLU A 37 10.46 1.19 5.35
CA GLU A 37 9.55 1.08 6.49
C GLU A 37 8.11 0.90 5.99
N GLN A 38 7.35 0.03 6.64
CA GLN A 38 5.95 -0.16 6.30
C GLN A 38 5.12 1.03 6.80
N LEU A 39 4.39 1.68 5.89
CA LEU A 39 3.51 2.80 6.20
C LEU A 39 2.07 2.35 6.51
N PRO A 40 1.37 3.02 7.44
CA PRO A 40 -0.03 2.75 7.73
C PRO A 40 -0.99 3.22 6.62
N TYR A 41 -0.57 4.22 5.84
CA TYR A 41 -1.31 4.74 4.70
C TYR A 41 -0.37 5.44 3.70
N PHE A 42 -0.88 5.69 2.51
CA PHE A 42 -0.23 6.47 1.46
C PHE A 42 -1.20 7.51 0.91
N LYS A 43 -0.73 8.75 0.66
CA LYS A 43 -1.57 9.74 -0.02
C LYS A 43 -1.56 9.47 -1.51
N ASP A 44 -2.73 9.13 -2.05
CA ASP A 44 -2.89 8.89 -3.49
C ASP A 44 -2.42 10.11 -4.28
N TYR A 45 -1.62 9.90 -5.32
CA TYR A 45 -1.15 10.99 -6.18
C TYR A 45 -2.27 11.63 -6.99
N TYR A 46 -3.33 10.86 -7.28
CA TYR A 46 -4.40 11.26 -8.18
C TYR A 46 -5.65 11.74 -7.44
N SER A 47 -5.61 11.74 -6.11
CA SER A 47 -6.68 12.24 -5.27
C SER A 47 -6.12 12.91 -4.00
N GLN A 48 -7.00 13.41 -3.12
CA GLN A 48 -6.58 13.90 -1.80
C GLN A 48 -6.79 12.83 -0.72
N ASP A 49 -7.23 11.64 -1.11
CA ASP A 49 -7.60 10.56 -0.21
C ASP A 49 -6.38 9.66 0.10
N GLU A 50 -6.53 8.84 1.14
CA GLU A 50 -5.48 7.99 1.67
C GLU A 50 -5.76 6.52 1.32
N ILE A 51 -4.77 5.87 0.69
CA ILE A 51 -4.76 4.43 0.45
C ILE A 51 -4.24 3.74 1.70
N HIS A 52 -4.99 2.76 2.20
CA HIS A 52 -4.63 1.96 3.35
C HIS A 52 -4.38 0.49 2.96
N PRO A 53 -3.65 -0.28 3.80
CA PRO A 53 -3.67 -1.72 3.71
C PRO A 53 -5.10 -2.28 3.74
N ALA A 54 -5.35 -3.30 2.93
CA ALA A 54 -6.65 -3.92 2.64
C ALA A 54 -7.59 -3.13 1.72
N ASP A 55 -7.26 -1.90 1.33
CA ASP A 55 -8.01 -1.18 0.31
C ASP A 55 -7.83 -1.81 -1.08
N ARG A 56 -8.79 -1.54 -1.96
CA ARG A 56 -8.66 -1.85 -3.38
C ARG A 56 -8.12 -0.63 -4.10
N VAL A 57 -7.29 -0.87 -5.10
CA VAL A 57 -6.73 0.16 -5.98
C VAL A 57 -6.91 -0.28 -7.43
N ALA A 58 -7.00 0.70 -8.32
CA ALA A 58 -7.11 0.50 -9.76
C ALA A 58 -5.85 1.01 -10.46
N VAL A 59 -5.35 0.25 -11.43
CA VAL A 59 -4.16 0.60 -12.21
C VAL A 59 -4.53 1.66 -13.26
N LEU A 60 -3.78 2.77 -13.25
CA LEU A 60 -3.88 3.84 -14.23
C LEU A 60 -2.87 3.66 -15.37
N TRP A 61 -1.67 3.19 -15.04
CA TRP A 61 -0.53 3.12 -15.96
C TRP A 61 0.03 1.71 -16.01
N ALA A 62 0.31 1.25 -17.23
CA ALA A 62 0.97 -0.03 -17.42
C ALA A 62 2.36 -0.02 -16.79
N TYR A 63 2.76 -1.14 -16.19
CA TYR A 63 4.06 -1.32 -15.58
C TYR A 63 4.66 -2.66 -15.98
N GLN A 64 5.91 -2.63 -16.45
CA GLN A 64 6.65 -3.83 -16.80
C GLN A 64 7.60 -4.19 -15.65
N PRO A 65 7.48 -5.40 -15.07
CA PRO A 65 8.23 -5.79 -13.88
C PRO A 65 9.71 -5.98 -14.23
N ARG A 66 10.56 -5.55 -13.30
CA ARG A 66 12.03 -5.68 -13.35
C ARG A 66 12.51 -6.87 -12.54
N ALA A 67 11.73 -7.26 -11.52
CA ALA A 67 12.01 -8.39 -10.66
C ALA A 67 10.84 -9.38 -10.66
N ALA A 68 11.11 -10.63 -10.28
CA ALA A 68 10.12 -11.71 -10.32
C ALA A 68 8.97 -11.50 -9.33
N ASP A 69 9.23 -10.78 -8.24
CA ASP A 69 8.29 -10.42 -7.19
C ASP A 69 7.48 -9.16 -7.51
N GLU A 70 7.59 -8.59 -8.72
CA GLU A 70 6.79 -7.43 -9.16
C GLU A 70 5.64 -7.85 -10.10
N PHE A 71 4.52 -7.12 -10.03
CA PHE A 71 3.41 -7.32 -10.98
C PHE A 71 3.73 -6.74 -12.36
N ALA A 72 3.29 -7.44 -13.40
CA ALA A 72 2.98 -6.79 -14.67
C ALA A 72 1.60 -6.17 -14.54
N LEU A 73 1.50 -4.86 -14.76
CA LEU A 73 0.26 -4.11 -14.61
C LEU A 73 -0.26 -3.66 -15.96
N GLU A 74 -1.57 -3.78 -16.16
CA GLU A 74 -2.30 -3.18 -17.26
C GLU A 74 -3.32 -2.19 -16.72
N ARG A 75 -3.59 -1.12 -17.49
CA ARG A 75 -4.60 -0.13 -17.10
C ARG A 75 -5.95 -0.81 -16.93
N GLY A 76 -6.62 -0.49 -15.82
CA GLY A 76 -7.90 -1.07 -15.42
C GLY A 76 -7.78 -2.33 -14.56
N ASP A 77 -6.59 -2.92 -14.40
CA ASP A 77 -6.38 -3.97 -13.39
C ASP A 77 -6.74 -3.46 -11.99
N MET A 78 -7.24 -4.38 -11.16
CA MET A 78 -7.50 -4.09 -9.75
C MET A 78 -6.64 -4.93 -8.84
N LEU A 79 -6.11 -4.29 -7.81
CA LEU A 79 -5.33 -4.94 -6.77
C LEU A 79 -5.92 -4.65 -5.41
N LYS A 80 -5.73 -5.59 -4.50
CA LYS A 80 -5.94 -5.37 -3.07
C LYS A 80 -4.59 -5.15 -2.41
N VAL A 81 -4.44 -4.00 -1.77
CA VAL A 81 -3.22 -3.63 -1.05
C VAL A 81 -3.06 -4.53 0.18
N VAL A 82 -1.87 -5.08 0.37
CA VAL A 82 -1.47 -5.87 1.53
C VAL A 82 -0.56 -5.05 2.44
N GLY A 83 0.39 -4.32 1.87
CA GLY A 83 1.30 -3.45 2.61
C GLY A 83 1.79 -2.29 1.75
N ILE A 84 2.16 -1.20 2.40
CA ILE A 84 2.63 0.04 1.80
C ILE A 84 4.01 0.34 2.37
N TRP A 85 4.92 0.83 1.55
CA TRP A 85 6.29 1.15 1.93
C TRP A 85 6.61 2.62 1.65
N ASP A 86 7.51 3.19 2.43
CA ASP A 86 7.88 4.61 2.39
C ASP A 86 8.70 5.04 1.16
N ASP A 87 9.17 4.08 0.37
CA ASP A 87 9.88 4.25 -0.88
C ASP A 87 8.97 4.40 -2.12
N GLY A 88 7.65 4.41 -1.92
CA GLY A 88 6.66 4.54 -2.99
C GLY A 88 6.22 3.21 -3.60
N TRP A 89 6.54 2.09 -2.98
CA TRP A 89 6.05 0.76 -3.35
C TRP A 89 4.92 0.28 -2.46
N ALA A 90 4.11 -0.63 -2.99
CA ALA A 90 3.16 -1.41 -2.24
C ALA A 90 3.25 -2.88 -2.64
N THR A 91 2.80 -3.74 -1.75
CA THR A 91 2.57 -5.17 -2.04
C THR A 91 1.07 -5.42 -2.05
N GLY A 92 0.63 -6.33 -2.90
CA GLY A 92 -0.79 -6.64 -2.99
C GLY A 92 -1.05 -7.94 -3.74
N VAL A 93 -2.33 -8.18 -3.96
CA VAL A 93 -2.84 -9.35 -4.67
C VAL A 93 -3.79 -8.90 -5.76
N MET A 94 -3.71 -9.54 -6.93
CA MET A 94 -4.65 -9.28 -8.01
C MET A 94 -6.08 -9.65 -7.58
N VAL A 95 -7.02 -8.80 -7.94
CA VAL A 95 -8.45 -9.07 -7.79
C VAL A 95 -8.98 -9.50 -9.15
N ASP A 96 -9.80 -10.54 -9.15
CA ASP A 96 -10.53 -11.00 -10.35
C ASP A 96 -11.70 -10.05 -10.64
N GLU A 97 -11.38 -8.81 -10.96
CA GLU A 97 -12.31 -7.73 -11.29
C GLU A 97 -11.55 -6.61 -12.01
N ARG A 98 -12.18 -5.98 -13.01
CA ARG A 98 -11.64 -4.79 -13.69
C ARG A 98 -12.25 -3.49 -13.14
N ALA A 99 -11.50 -2.40 -13.23
CA ALA A 99 -11.90 -1.09 -12.72
C ALA A 99 -13.24 -0.61 -13.34
N GLU A 100 -13.45 -0.89 -14.62
CA GLU A 100 -14.69 -0.58 -15.33
C GLU A 100 -15.90 -1.35 -14.75
N GLU A 101 -15.72 -2.62 -14.41
CA GLU A 101 -16.77 -3.47 -13.83
C GLU A 101 -17.11 -3.02 -12.41
N TRP A 102 -16.08 -2.71 -11.62
CA TRP A 102 -16.25 -2.17 -10.27
C TRP A 102 -17.06 -0.87 -10.29
N GLU A 103 -16.74 0.03 -11.22
CA GLU A 103 -17.46 1.29 -11.38
C GLU A 103 -18.89 1.08 -11.83
N ALA A 104 -19.13 0.22 -12.83
CA ALA A 104 -20.47 -0.08 -13.32
C ALA A 104 -21.36 -0.64 -12.20
N ARG A 105 -20.84 -1.58 -11.41
CA ARG A 105 -21.54 -2.11 -10.23
C ARG A 105 -21.84 -1.02 -9.21
N ARG A 106 -20.86 -0.15 -8.92
CA ARG A 106 -21.01 0.93 -7.94
C ARG A 106 -22.02 2.00 -8.41
N GLN A 107 -22.10 2.27 -9.71
CA GLN A 107 -23.11 3.18 -10.29
C GLN A 107 -24.51 2.58 -10.15
N GLN A 108 -24.69 1.30 -10.49
CA GLN A 108 -25.97 0.59 -10.33
C GLN A 108 -26.47 0.59 -8.88
N GLN A 109 -25.57 0.40 -7.91
CA GLN A 109 -25.92 0.44 -6.49
C GLN A 109 -26.38 1.84 -6.04
N ARG A 110 -25.77 2.91 -6.57
CA ARG A 110 -26.14 4.30 -6.24
C ARG A 110 -27.48 4.69 -6.85
N ASP A 111 -27.71 4.35 -8.11
CA ASP A 111 -28.95 4.72 -8.83
C ASP A 111 -30.18 3.99 -8.30
N SER A 112 -29.99 2.83 -7.66
CA SER A 112 -31.09 2.03 -7.10
C SER A 112 -31.70 2.61 -5.81
N GLY A 113 -31.18 3.72 -5.27
CA GLY A 113 -31.73 4.37 -4.07
C GLY A 113 -31.74 3.47 -2.82
N VAL A 114 -31.00 2.36 -2.84
CA VAL A 114 -31.02 1.38 -1.76
C VAL A 114 -30.24 1.95 -0.58
N SER A 115 -30.97 2.39 0.44
CA SER A 115 -30.37 2.73 1.73
C SER A 115 -29.92 1.45 2.39
N ASN A 116 -28.70 1.00 2.09
CA ASN A 116 -28.05 -0.01 2.91
C ASN A 116 -27.71 0.63 4.25
N THR A 117 -28.64 0.50 5.20
CA THR A 117 -28.42 0.84 6.59
C THR A 117 -27.26 -0.02 7.12
N SER A 118 -26.26 0.63 7.69
CA SER A 118 -25.44 0.10 8.78
C SER A 118 -24.88 -1.31 8.59
N GLY A 119 -23.75 -1.40 7.92
CA GLY A 119 -22.89 -2.56 8.03
C GLY A 119 -21.69 -2.42 7.13
N ARG A 120 -20.50 -2.55 7.69
CA ARG A 120 -19.24 -2.80 6.98
C ARG A 120 -19.40 -4.05 6.11
N GLY A 121 -20.09 -3.89 4.99
CA GLY A 121 -20.20 -4.86 3.91
C GLY A 121 -18.83 -4.96 3.29
N ARG A 122 -17.99 -5.78 3.91
CA ARG A 122 -16.98 -6.61 3.28
C ARG A 122 -17.70 -7.47 2.24
N ASP A 123 -18.25 -6.78 1.24
CA ASP A 123 -18.98 -7.36 0.13
C ASP A 123 -18.06 -8.39 -0.50
N LEU A 124 -18.64 -9.55 -0.75
CA LEU A 124 -18.00 -10.81 -1.10
C LEU A 124 -16.93 -10.52 -2.14
N SER A 125 -15.72 -10.28 -1.64
CA SER A 125 -14.63 -9.92 -2.51
C SER A 125 -14.39 -11.18 -3.34
N PRO A 126 -14.33 -11.08 -4.68
CA PRO A 126 -13.81 -12.18 -5.48
C PRO A 126 -12.59 -12.73 -4.75
N PRO A 127 -12.46 -14.05 -4.57
CA PRO A 127 -11.35 -14.60 -3.82
C PRO A 127 -10.09 -13.94 -4.40
N ALA A 128 -9.35 -13.24 -3.54
CA ALA A 128 -8.07 -12.67 -3.93
C ALA A 128 -7.14 -13.86 -4.17
N SER A 129 -7.24 -14.43 -5.36
CA SER A 129 -6.51 -15.60 -5.81
C SER A 129 -5.25 -15.05 -6.44
N GLY A 130 -4.30 -14.67 -5.58
CA GLY A 130 -3.15 -13.92 -6.05
C GLY A 130 -1.91 -14.22 -5.22
N GLU A 131 -0.83 -14.51 -5.92
CA GLU A 131 0.52 -14.32 -5.42
C GLU A 131 0.67 -12.88 -4.90
N ILE A 132 1.32 -12.70 -3.76
CA ILE A 132 1.63 -11.37 -3.25
C ILE A 132 2.84 -10.84 -4.01
N LYS A 133 2.66 -9.74 -4.74
CA LYS A 133 3.74 -9.11 -5.51
C LYS A 133 3.76 -7.60 -5.27
N ALA A 134 4.90 -7.00 -5.54
CA ALA A 134 5.15 -5.58 -5.43
C ALA A 134 4.67 -4.82 -6.66
N PHE A 135 4.24 -3.58 -6.45
CA PHE A 135 3.89 -2.65 -7.50
C PHE A 135 4.15 -1.20 -7.06
N PRO A 136 4.47 -0.29 -7.98
CA PRO A 136 4.69 1.11 -7.67
C PRO A 136 3.36 1.84 -7.43
N LEU A 137 3.28 2.61 -6.33
CA LEU A 137 2.07 3.34 -5.96
C LEU A 137 1.69 4.45 -6.96
N VAL A 138 2.65 4.97 -7.71
CA VAL A 138 2.41 5.96 -8.77
C VAL A 138 1.62 5.38 -9.95
N CYS A 139 1.59 4.06 -10.13
CA CYS A 139 0.84 3.43 -11.22
C CYS A 139 -0.64 3.19 -10.89
N VAL A 140 -1.06 3.45 -9.65
CA VAL A 140 -2.41 3.14 -9.17
C VAL A 140 -3.09 4.35 -8.55
N CYS A 141 -4.40 4.28 -8.39
CA CYS A 141 -5.19 5.19 -7.59
C CYS A 141 -6.33 4.46 -6.88
N LEU A 142 -7.07 5.16 -6.02
CA LEU A 142 -8.32 4.62 -5.50
C LEU A 142 -9.35 4.43 -6.65
N PRO A 143 -10.08 3.30 -6.70
CA PRO A 143 -11.04 3.00 -7.78
C PRO A 143 -12.09 4.09 -7.94
N GLU A 144 -12.36 4.83 -6.88
CA GLU A 144 -13.29 5.94 -6.87
C GLU A 144 -12.93 7.08 -7.82
N HIS A 145 -11.64 7.27 -8.07
CA HIS A 145 -11.08 8.37 -8.86
C HIS A 145 -10.59 7.91 -10.23
N TRP A 146 -10.45 6.60 -10.45
CA TRP A 146 -9.92 6.02 -11.67
C TRP A 146 -10.56 6.58 -12.94
N ARG A 147 -11.89 6.55 -13.06
CA ARG A 147 -12.61 7.08 -14.24
C ARG A 147 -12.30 8.55 -14.49
N LYS A 148 -12.36 9.38 -13.46
CA LYS A 148 -12.10 10.82 -13.58
C LYS A 148 -10.67 11.09 -14.04
N THR A 149 -9.71 10.34 -13.51
CA THR A 149 -8.31 10.48 -13.87
C THR A 149 -8.09 10.10 -15.35
N ILE A 150 -8.66 8.99 -15.80
CA ILE A 150 -8.53 8.56 -17.20
C ILE A 150 -9.23 9.48 -18.20
N ASP A 151 -10.37 10.06 -17.83
CA ASP A 151 -11.14 10.97 -18.69
C ASP A 151 -10.46 12.36 -18.80
N SER A 152 -9.84 12.80 -17.71
CA SER A 152 -9.07 14.05 -17.68
C SER A 152 -7.80 13.97 -18.53
N ASP A 153 -7.13 12.80 -18.50
CA ASP A 153 -5.95 12.52 -19.32
C ASP A 153 -6.28 12.54 -20.82
N THR A 154 -7.38 11.91 -21.25
CA THR A 154 -7.79 11.95 -22.68
C THR A 154 -8.22 13.34 -23.16
N SER A 155 -8.77 14.16 -22.26
CA SER A 155 -9.23 15.52 -22.59
C SER A 155 -8.08 16.49 -22.89
N THR A 156 -6.92 16.27 -22.28
CA THR A 156 -5.73 17.13 -22.46
C THR A 156 -5.00 16.81 -23.78
N GLU A 157 -5.00 15.54 -24.20
CA GLU A 157 -4.40 15.09 -25.47
C GLU A 157 -5.21 15.55 -26.71
N ALA A 158 -6.55 15.58 -26.61
CA ALA A 158 -7.43 16.03 -27.70
C ALA A 158 -7.34 17.55 -27.95
N ALA A 159 -7.07 18.35 -26.92
CA ALA A 159 -6.87 19.80 -27.05
C ALA A 159 -5.51 20.16 -27.66
N SER A 160 -4.49 19.33 -27.42
CA SER A 160 -3.12 19.54 -27.90
C SER A 160 -2.93 19.22 -29.38
N SER A 161 -3.78 18.34 -29.94
CA SER A 161 -3.77 17.97 -31.36
C SER A 161 -4.63 18.88 -32.25
N ALA A 162 -5.47 19.74 -31.65
CA ALA A 162 -6.31 20.71 -32.37
C ALA A 162 -5.61 22.06 -32.65
N HIS A 163 -4.48 22.37 -31.99
CA HIS A 163 -3.76 23.64 -32.13
C HIS A 163 -2.64 23.62 -33.20
N GLN A 164 -2.58 22.58 -34.03
CA GLN A 164 -1.55 22.44 -35.07
C GLN A 164 -2.14 22.34 -36.49
N ARG A 165 -3.22 23.08 -36.75
CA ARG A 165 -3.76 23.29 -38.11
C ARG A 165 -3.99 24.75 -38.42
#